data_AF-A0A916A961-F1
#
_entry.id   AF-A0A916A961-F1
#
_cell.length_a   1.000
_cell.length_b   1.000
_cell.length_c   1.000
_cell.angle_alpha   90.00
_cell.angle_beta   90.00
_cell.angle_gamma   90.00
#
_symmetry.space_group_name_H-M   'P 1'
#
loop_
_entity.id
_entity.type
_entity.pdbx_description
1 polymer ?
#
loop_
_entity_poly.entity_id
_entity_poly.type
_entity_poly.pdbx_seq_one_letter_code
_entity_poly.pdbx_strand_id
1 'polypeptide(L)'
;MPVLGFIAKGLDVHIVAVDFLPDLLDVLRSRAARAGVADRIEAVNASMGALPIEPGSLDAIWSEGAIYNLGFENGVRQWRRLLKPGGILAVSELTWLTASRPAELEEHWHAQYAEVGTASSKLAVFERKG
;
A
#
# COMPACT_ATOMS: atom_id res chain seq x y z
N MET A 1 12.62 -1.01 -3.78
CA MET A 1 12.16 0.39 -3.96
C MET A 1 12.61 1.07 -5.28
N PRO A 2 12.54 0.43 -6.47
CA PRO A 2 12.68 1.17 -7.73
C PRO A 2 11.47 2.08 -8.03
N VAL A 3 10.29 1.75 -7.49
CA VAL A 3 9.02 2.42 -7.79
C VAL A 3 8.97 3.87 -7.31
N LEU A 4 9.38 4.18 -6.07
CA LEU A 4 9.38 5.57 -5.58
C LEU A 4 10.31 6.47 -6.38
N GLY A 5 11.48 5.95 -6.79
CA GLY A 5 12.39 6.69 -7.67
C GLY A 5 11.82 6.93 -9.07
N PHE A 6 11.05 5.98 -9.60
CA PHE A 6 10.35 6.12 -10.88
C PHE A 6 9.22 7.16 -10.78
N ILE A 7 8.36 7.07 -9.76
CA ILE A 7 7.26 8.01 -9.53
C ILE A 7 7.79 9.42 -9.32
N ALA A 8 8.76 9.61 -8.42
CA ALA A 8 9.33 10.92 -8.16
C ALA A 8 10.00 11.50 -9.43
N LYS A 9 10.73 10.72 -10.22
CA LYS A 9 11.36 11.25 -11.44
C LYS A 9 10.37 11.54 -12.57
N GLY A 10 9.31 10.74 -12.69
CA GLY A 10 8.35 10.84 -13.78
C GLY A 10 7.23 11.85 -13.55
N LEU A 11 6.97 12.23 -12.30
CA LEU A 11 5.87 13.10 -11.92
C LEU A 11 6.34 14.22 -10.99
N ASP A 12 5.73 15.40 -11.12
CA ASP A 12 5.94 16.50 -10.18
C ASP A 12 5.03 16.31 -8.96
N VAL A 13 5.50 15.49 -8.02
CA VAL A 13 4.75 15.09 -6.82
C VAL A 13 5.62 15.15 -5.58
N HIS A 14 4.99 15.41 -4.44
CA HIS A 14 5.58 15.20 -3.12
C HIS A 14 5.12 13.84 -2.58
N ILE A 15 6.06 13.05 -2.07
CA ILE A 15 5.82 11.69 -1.57
C ILE A 15 6.06 11.67 -0.07
N VAL A 16 5.05 11.23 0.69
CA VAL A 16 5.22 10.81 2.08
C VAL A 16 5.37 9.29 2.09
N ALA A 17 6.59 8.82 2.31
CA ALA A 17 6.92 7.40 2.38
C ALA A 17 6.90 6.95 3.85
N VAL A 18 6.02 6.00 4.16
CA VAL A 18 5.83 5.51 5.53
C VAL A 18 6.29 4.06 5.64
N ASP A 19 7.10 3.77 6.65
CA ASP A 19 7.48 2.41 7.03
C ASP A 19 7.67 2.33 8.55
N PHE A 20 7.39 1.17 9.14
CA PHE A 20 7.60 0.96 10.58
C PHE A 20 9.06 0.61 10.91
N LEU A 21 9.86 0.21 9.91
CA LEU A 21 11.28 -0.15 10.05
C LEU A 21 12.18 1.05 9.70
N PRO A 22 12.89 1.65 10.69
CA PRO A 22 13.78 2.77 10.45
C PRO A 22 14.89 2.47 9.43
N ASP A 23 15.44 1.26 9.44
CA ASP A 23 16.52 0.85 8.53
C ASP A 23 16.10 0.93 7.05
N LEU A 24 14.83 0.62 6.74
CA LEU A 24 14.30 0.74 5.38
C LEU A 24 14.16 2.20 4.96
N LEU A 25 13.81 3.08 5.90
CA LEU A 25 13.74 4.53 5.65
C LEU A 25 15.12 5.14 5.43
N ASP A 26 16.16 4.65 6.11
CA ASP A 26 17.53 5.10 5.88
C ASP A 26 18.04 4.68 4.51
N VAL A 27 17.72 3.45 4.08
CA VAL A 27 17.96 2.98 2.71
C VAL A 27 17.21 3.83 1.70
N LEU A 28 15.95 4.20 1.97
CA LEU A 28 15.16 5.09 1.12
C LEU A 28 15.82 6.47 0.99
N ARG A 29 16.17 7.11 2.10
CA ARG A 29 16.81 8.44 2.13
C ARG A 29 18.11 8.45 1.34
N SER A 30 18.97 7.45 1.56
CA SER A 30 20.22 7.28 0.81
C SER A 30 19.98 7.14 -0.70
N ARG A 31 18.99 6.34 -1.10
CA ARG A 31 18.62 6.15 -2.52
C ARG A 31 18.02 7.41 -3.14
N ALA A 32 17.16 8.13 -2.41
CA ALA A 32 16.55 9.37 -2.85
C ALA A 32 17.59 10.47 -3.08
N ALA A 33 18.57 10.59 -2.16
CA ALA A 33 19.68 11.52 -2.30
C ALA A 33 20.52 11.22 -3.54
N ARG A 34 20.94 9.96 -3.73
CA ARG A 34 21.69 9.53 -4.92
C ARG A 34 20.89 9.71 -6.22
N ALA A 35 19.56 9.65 -6.15
CA ALA A 35 18.68 9.85 -7.29
C ALA A 35 18.36 11.33 -7.59
N GLY A 36 18.75 12.27 -6.73
CA GLY A 36 18.48 13.70 -6.87
C GLY A 36 17.02 14.08 -6.64
N VAL A 37 16.30 13.34 -5.79
CA VAL A 37 14.86 13.54 -5.53
C VAL A 37 14.51 13.63 -4.04
N ALA A 38 15.52 13.79 -3.18
CA ALA A 38 15.34 13.79 -1.72
C ALA A 38 14.46 14.94 -1.22
N ASP A 39 14.47 16.08 -1.93
CA ASP A 39 13.65 17.26 -1.68
C ASP A 39 12.14 17.01 -1.85
N ARG A 40 11.76 15.92 -2.53
CA ARG A 40 10.37 15.56 -2.81
C ARG A 40 9.89 14.33 -2.06
N ILE A 41 10.71 13.75 -1.18
CA ILE A 41 10.39 12.55 -0.42
C ILE A 41 10.57 12.82 1.08
N GLU A 42 9.45 12.81 1.79
CA GLU A 42 9.42 12.79 3.25
C GLU A 42 9.35 11.33 3.74
N ALA A 43 10.32 10.91 4.54
CA ALA A 43 10.38 9.55 5.10
C ALA A 43 9.91 9.56 6.57
N VAL A 44 8.76 8.95 6.83
CA VAL A 44 8.06 8.96 8.13
C VAL A 44 8.09 7.56 8.75
N ASN A 45 8.60 7.46 9.98
CA ASN A 45 8.54 6.21 10.73
C ASN A 45 7.22 6.09 11.50
N ALA A 46 6.28 5.32 10.96
CA ALA A 46 4.97 5.12 11.56
C ALA A 46 4.37 3.77 11.15
N SER A 47 3.36 3.32 11.92
CA SER A 47 2.54 2.18 11.53
C SER A 47 1.60 2.56 10.39
N MET A 48 1.47 1.69 9.39
CA MET A 48 0.51 1.87 8.30
C MET A 48 -0.97 1.85 8.76
N GLY A 49 -1.25 1.39 9.98
CA GLY A 49 -2.57 1.42 10.62
C GLY A 49 -2.82 2.67 11.47
N ALA A 50 -1.83 3.55 11.61
CA ALA A 50 -1.91 4.80 12.38
C ALA A 50 -1.10 5.89 11.67
N LEU A 51 -1.48 6.18 10.42
CA LEU A 51 -0.79 7.16 9.59
C LEU A 51 -0.96 8.58 10.16
N PRO A 52 0.12 9.34 10.39
CA PRO A 52 0.05 10.73 10.86
C PRO A 52 -0.26 11.67 9.69
N ILE A 53 -1.39 11.42 9.01
CA ILE A 53 -1.82 12.12 7.80
C ILE A 53 -3.24 12.64 8.01
N GLU A 54 -3.47 13.88 7.63
CA GLU A 54 -4.79 14.51 7.76
C GLU A 54 -5.81 13.83 6.83
N PRO A 55 -7.05 13.54 7.31
CA PRO A 55 -8.11 13.03 6.46
C PRO A 55 -8.38 13.93 5.24
N GLY A 56 -8.65 13.32 4.08
CA GLY A 56 -8.96 14.05 2.86
C GLY A 56 -7.82 14.90 2.28
N SER A 57 -6.56 14.62 2.65
CA SER A 57 -5.40 15.43 2.23
C SER A 57 -4.58 14.82 1.08
N LEU A 58 -4.74 13.53 0.79
CA LEU A 58 -3.94 12.82 -0.21
C LEU A 58 -4.65 12.75 -1.57
N ASP A 59 -3.90 13.00 -2.64
CA ASP A 59 -4.37 12.76 -4.01
C ASP A 59 -4.32 11.28 -4.39
N ALA A 60 -3.34 10.55 -3.86
CA ALA A 60 -3.20 9.12 -4.08
C ALA A 60 -2.52 8.40 -2.90
N ILE A 61 -2.84 7.12 -2.75
CA ILE A 61 -2.16 6.17 -1.87
C ILE A 61 -1.68 5.01 -2.73
N TRP A 62 -0.42 4.64 -2.54
CA TRP A 62 0.21 3.52 -3.22
C TRP A 62 0.80 2.55 -2.20
N SER A 63 0.42 1.27 -2.24
CA SER A 63 0.93 0.25 -1.32
C SER A 63 1.15 -1.08 -2.03
N GLU A 64 2.40 -1.53 -2.11
CA GLU A 64 2.74 -2.80 -2.75
C GLU A 64 3.01 -3.87 -1.69
N GLY A 65 2.20 -4.93 -1.68
CA GLY A 65 2.46 -6.13 -0.90
C GLY A 65 2.57 -5.84 0.60
N ALA A 66 1.72 -4.95 1.11
CA ALA A 66 1.77 -4.53 2.51
C ALA A 66 0.38 -4.40 3.16
N ILE A 67 -0.68 -4.11 2.40
CA ILE A 67 -2.03 -3.92 2.94
C ILE A 67 -2.56 -5.13 3.71
N TYR A 68 -2.11 -6.35 3.39
CA TYR A 68 -2.49 -7.57 4.10
C TYR A 68 -2.17 -7.51 5.61
N ASN A 69 -1.18 -6.72 6.04
CA ASN A 69 -0.84 -6.54 7.45
C ASN A 69 -1.95 -5.86 8.25
N LEU A 70 -2.84 -5.11 7.59
CA LEU A 70 -4.01 -4.49 8.20
C LEU A 70 -5.28 -5.33 8.06
N GLY A 71 -5.25 -6.37 7.23
CA GLY A 71 -6.43 -6.89 6.54
C GLY A 71 -6.81 -5.98 5.36
N PHE A 72 -7.13 -6.57 4.21
CA PHE A 72 -7.41 -5.85 2.99
C PHE A 72 -8.64 -4.96 3.12
N GLU A 73 -9.77 -5.50 3.59
CA GLU A 73 -11.00 -4.70 3.74
C GLU A 73 -10.81 -3.55 4.73
N ASN A 74 -10.13 -3.83 5.85
CA ASN A 74 -9.84 -2.83 6.86
C ASN A 74 -8.89 -1.74 6.34
N GLY A 75 -7.83 -2.13 5.62
CA GLY A 75 -6.89 -1.21 4.99
C GLY A 75 -7.58 -0.28 3.98
N VAL A 76 -8.41 -0.84 3.08
CA VAL A 76 -9.19 -0.07 2.11
C VAL A 76 -10.07 0.97 2.82
N ARG A 77 -10.78 0.55 3.86
CA ARG A 77 -11.66 1.44 4.64
C ARG A 77 -10.89 2.56 5.34
N GLN A 78 -9.75 2.25 5.95
CA GLN A 78 -8.97 3.24 6.71
C GLN A 78 -8.32 4.24 5.76
N TRP A 79 -7.63 3.76 4.74
CA TRP A 79 -6.85 4.59 3.83
C TRP A 79 -7.72 5.47 2.93
N ARG A 80 -8.93 5.04 2.58
CA ARG A 80 -9.86 5.91 1.84
C ARG A 80 -10.18 7.22 2.54
N ARG A 81 -10.24 7.24 3.87
CA ARG A 81 -10.53 8.47 4.64
C ARG A 81 -9.44 9.53 4.49
N LEU A 82 -8.24 9.12 4.12
CA LEU A 82 -7.10 10.01 3.90
C LEU A 82 -7.09 10.62 2.50
N LEU A 83 -7.85 10.04 1.55
CA LEU A 83 -7.93 10.51 0.17
C LEU A 83 -8.92 11.67 0.02
N LYS A 84 -8.54 12.65 -0.80
CA LYS A 84 -9.46 13.68 -1.32
C LYS A 84 -10.61 13.04 -2.11
N PRO A 85 -11.74 13.74 -2.29
CA PRO A 85 -12.74 13.34 -3.28
C PRO A 85 -12.10 13.13 -4.67
N GLY A 86 -12.29 11.95 -5.26
CA GLY A 86 -11.65 11.57 -6.53
C GLY A 86 -10.21 11.07 -6.42
N GLY A 87 -9.65 10.98 -5.22
CA GLY A 87 -8.31 10.44 -4.98
C GLY A 87 -8.21 8.95 -5.29
N ILE A 88 -6.98 8.49 -5.55
CA ILE A 88 -6.72 7.13 -6.04
C ILE A 88 -6.15 6.26 -4.93
N LEU A 89 -6.73 5.07 -4.73
CA LEU A 89 -6.12 4.00 -3.95
C LEU A 89 -5.59 2.91 -4.89
N ALA A 90 -4.27 2.76 -4.95
CA ALA A 90 -3.60 1.73 -5.74
C ALA A 90 -2.83 0.78 -4.82
N VAL A 91 -3.18 -0.51 -4.84
CA VAL A 91 -2.51 -1.51 -3.99
C VAL A 91 -2.23 -2.79 -4.77
N SER A 92 -1.15 -3.48 -4.41
CA SER A 92 -0.92 -4.86 -4.85
C SER A 92 -1.27 -5.83 -3.72
N GLU A 93 -1.98 -6.90 -4.08
CA GLU A 93 -2.55 -7.86 -3.13
C GLU A 93 -2.36 -9.30 -3.63
N LEU A 94 -2.14 -10.22 -2.69
CA LEU A 94 -2.11 -11.66 -2.96
C LEU A 94 -3.52 -12.13 -3.33
N THR A 95 -3.61 -12.79 -4.49
CA THR A 95 -4.89 -13.32 -4.98
C THR A 95 -4.77 -14.73 -5.51
N TRP A 96 -5.88 -15.45 -5.43
CA TRP A 96 -6.06 -16.70 -6.14
C TRP A 96 -6.33 -16.46 -7.61
N LEU A 97 -5.63 -17.20 -8.46
CA LEU A 97 -5.81 -17.16 -9.92
C LEU A 97 -7.01 -18.00 -10.38
N THR A 98 -7.44 -18.96 -9.58
CA THR A 98 -8.49 -19.94 -9.91
C THR A 98 -9.57 -20.02 -8.84
N ALA A 99 -10.77 -20.43 -9.24
CA ALA A 99 -11.89 -20.66 -8.33
C ALA A 99 -11.68 -21.89 -7.42
N SER A 100 -10.97 -22.90 -7.91
CA SER A 100 -10.64 -24.12 -7.16
C SER A 100 -9.13 -24.29 -7.05
N ARG A 101 -8.66 -24.91 -5.96
CA ARG A 101 -7.25 -25.18 -5.68
C ARG A 101 -7.10 -26.41 -4.77
N PRO A 102 -5.90 -27.01 -4.68
CA PRO A 102 -5.61 -28.07 -3.72
C PRO A 102 -5.85 -27.61 -2.28
N ALA A 103 -6.41 -28.50 -1.45
CA ALA A 103 -6.74 -28.21 -0.06
C ALA A 103 -5.52 -27.77 0.77
N GLU A 104 -4.35 -28.37 0.53
CA GLU A 104 -3.09 -28.02 1.20
C GLU A 104 -2.72 -26.53 0.99
N LEU A 105 -2.88 -26.02 -0.22
CA LEU A 105 -2.59 -24.61 -0.53
C LEU A 105 -3.62 -23.68 0.11
N GLU A 106 -4.88 -24.09 0.13
CA GLU A 106 -5.94 -23.33 0.79
C GLU A 106 -5.69 -23.24 2.30
N GLU A 107 -5.40 -24.36 2.96
CA GLU A 107 -5.09 -24.40 4.40
C GLU A 107 -3.84 -23.58 4.74
N HIS A 108 -2.76 -23.73 3.97
CA HIS A 108 -1.53 -22.98 4.19
C HIS A 108 -1.79 -21.46 4.16
N TRP A 109 -2.42 -20.97 3.10
CA TRP A 109 -2.63 -19.54 2.95
C TRP A 109 -3.71 -19.00 3.89
N HIS A 110 -4.73 -19.77 4.26
CA HIS A 110 -5.65 -19.35 5.31
C HIS A 110 -4.97 -19.20 6.67
N ALA A 111 -3.97 -20.04 6.98
CA ALA A 111 -3.18 -19.91 8.20
C ALA A 111 -2.22 -18.71 8.17
N GLN A 112 -1.65 -18.36 7.01
CA GLN A 112 -0.74 -17.21 6.87
C GLN A 112 -1.47 -15.87 6.70
N TYR A 113 -2.56 -15.86 5.94
CA TYR A 113 -3.35 -14.69 5.58
C TYR A 113 -4.78 -15.10 5.22
N ALA A 114 -5.65 -15.12 6.22
CA ALA A 114 -7.02 -15.62 6.10
C ALA A 114 -7.89 -14.87 5.06
N GLU A 115 -7.57 -13.61 4.74
CA GLU A 115 -8.31 -12.82 3.75
C GLU A 115 -7.86 -13.06 2.30
N VAL A 116 -6.94 -14.00 2.04
CA VAL A 116 -6.59 -14.39 0.67
C VAL A 116 -7.85 -14.73 -0.14
N GLY A 117 -7.95 -14.23 -1.36
CA GLY A 117 -9.18 -14.28 -2.14
C GLY A 117 -8.93 -14.19 -3.64
N THR A 118 -9.95 -14.42 -4.47
CA THR A 118 -9.83 -14.19 -5.91
C THR A 118 -9.76 -12.69 -6.22
N ALA A 119 -9.25 -12.34 -7.39
CA ALA A 119 -9.29 -10.94 -7.84
C ALA A 119 -10.72 -10.35 -7.80
N SER A 120 -11.73 -11.14 -8.17
CA SER A 120 -13.13 -10.72 -8.12
C SER A 120 -13.62 -10.44 -6.70
N SER A 121 -13.23 -11.23 -5.69
CA SER A 121 -13.64 -10.97 -4.30
C SER A 121 -12.99 -9.70 -3.74
N LYS A 122 -11.74 -9.43 -4.12
CA LYS A 122 -11.03 -8.19 -3.77
C LYS A 122 -11.65 -6.96 -4.45
N LEU A 123 -11.98 -7.05 -5.74
CA LEU A 123 -12.70 -5.98 -6.45
C LEU A 123 -14.06 -5.67 -5.81
N ALA A 124 -14.80 -6.70 -5.40
CA ALA A 124 -16.08 -6.51 -4.71
C ALA A 124 -15.94 -5.74 -3.38
N VAL A 125 -14.82 -5.89 -2.67
CA VAL A 125 -14.53 -5.06 -1.48
C VAL A 125 -14.32 -3.60 -1.88
N PHE A 126 -13.56 -3.33 -2.95
CA PHE A 126 -13.40 -1.97 -3.46
C PHE A 126 -14.71 -1.32 -3.87
N GLU A 127 -15.61 -2.06 -4.51
CA GLU A 127 -16.92 -1.57 -4.92
C GLU A 127 -17.81 -1.24 -3.72
N ARG A 128 -17.84 -2.11 -2.70
CA ARG A 128 -18.68 -1.92 -1.50
C ARG A 128 -18.16 -0.84 -0.55
N LYS A 129 -16.84 -0.71 -0.45
CA LYS A 129 -16.18 0.29 0.39
C LYS A 129 -15.74 1.52 -0.42
N GLY A 130 -16.20 1.56 -1.67
CA GLY A 130 -16.03 2.49 -2.79
C GLY A 130 -16.08 3.96 -2.49
#